data_AF-A0A7X2KD27-F1
#
_entry.id   AF-A0A7X2KD27-F1
#
_cell.length_a   1.000
_cell.length_b   1.000
_cell.length_c   1.000
_cell.angle_alpha   90.00
_cell.angle_beta   90.00
_cell.angle_gamma   90.00
#
_symmetry.space_group_name_H-M   'P 1'
#
loop_
_entity.id
_entity.type
_entity.pdbx_description
1 polymer ?
#
loop_
_entity_poly.entity_id
_entity_poly.type
_entity_poly.pdbx_seq_one_letter_code
_entity_poly.pdbx_strand_id
1 'polypeptide(L)' 'MRVKFQGIYTIDEFFQALLEQRERFHELGIKNIRHASLYYQPVDEFGDPVTPRHRNGDPIDGWKNKGPYKSAATDFGL' A
#
# COMPACT_ATOMS: atom_id res chain seq x y z
N MET A 1 -13.27 10.71 -2.61
CA MET A 1 -13.78 9.37 -3.00
C MET A 1 -13.30 8.35 -1.97
N ARG A 2 -14.09 7.33 -1.63
CA ARG A 2 -13.70 6.25 -0.70
C ARG A 2 -13.82 4.91 -1.42
N VAL A 3 -12.72 4.16 -1.48
CA VAL A 3 -12.67 2.78 -1.98
C VAL A 3 -12.41 1.88 -0.78
N LYS A 4 -13.07 0.72 -0.72
CA LYS A 4 -12.86 -0.30 0.32
C LYS A 4 -12.60 -1.63 -0.38
N PHE A 5 -11.55 -2.32 0.04
CA PHE A 5 -11.31 -3.72 -0.30
C PHE A 5 -11.90 -4.57 0.84
N GLN A 6 -12.61 -5.65 0.53
CA GLN A 6 -13.31 -6.48 1.51
C GLN A 6 -12.88 -7.94 1.35
N GLY A 7 -12.21 -8.48 2.37
CA GLY A 7 -11.70 -9.84 2.38
C GLY A 7 -10.31 -9.93 2.97
N ILE A 8 -9.80 -11.16 3.07
CA ILE A 8 -8.39 -11.43 3.32
C ILE A 8 -7.74 -11.58 1.94
N TYR A 9 -6.64 -10.87 1.74
CA TYR A 9 -5.85 -10.94 0.52
C TYR A 9 -4.42 -11.26 0.90
N THR A 10 -3.79 -12.11 0.09
CA THR A 10 -2.32 -12.09 0.00
C THR A 10 -1.85 -10.72 -0.48
N ILE A 11 -0.58 -10.40 -0.25
CA ILE A 11 0.01 -9.15 -0.73
C ILE A 11 -0.11 -9.03 -2.26
N ASP A 12 0.07 -10.14 -2.98
CA ASP A 12 -0.01 -10.17 -4.44
C ASP A 12 -1.43 -9.90 -4.95
N GLU A 13 -2.44 -10.54 -4.36
CA GLU A 13 -3.85 -10.29 -4.69
C GLU A 13 -4.25 -8.84 -4.38
N PHE A 14 -3.76 -8.29 -3.27
CA PHE A 14 -4.04 -6.91 -2.90
C PHE A 14 -3.44 -5.92 -3.91
N PHE A 15 -2.21 -6.15 -4.38
CA PHE A 15 -1.61 -5.33 -5.44
C PHE A 15 -2.30 -5.51 -6.78
N GLN A 16 -2.75 -6.72 -7.12
CA GLN A 16 -3.57 -6.97 -8.30
C GLN A 16 -4.87 -6.15 -8.25
N ALA A 17 -5.56 -6.14 -7.11
CA ALA A 17 -6.77 -5.35 -6.92
C ALA A 17 -6.51 -3.84 -7.02
N LEU A 18 -5.35 -3.35 -6.55
CA LEU A 18 -4.94 -1.95 -6.74
C LEU A 18 -4.65 -1.62 -8.21
N LEU A 19 -4.07 -2.53 -8.98
CA LEU A 19 -3.86 -2.37 -10.42
C LEU A 19 -5.19 -2.26 -11.15
N GLU A 20 -6.19 -3.05 -10.78
CA GLU A 20 -7.54 -2.96 -11.36
C GLU A 20 -8.23 -1.63 -11.03
N GLN A 21 -7.98 -1.03 -9.85
CA GLN A 21 -8.47 0.32 -9.54
C GLN A 21 -7.92 1.40 -10.48
N ARG A 22 -6.73 1.20 -11.06
CA ARG A 22 -6.16 2.12 -12.06
C ARG A 22 -7.09 2.24 -13.27
N GLU A 23 -7.57 1.11 -13.78
CA GLU A 23 -8.50 1.10 -14.92
C GLU A 23 -9.80 1.81 -14.55
N ARG A 24 -10.29 1.62 -13.32
CA ARG A 24 -11.46 2.35 -12.82
C ARG A 24 -11.25 3.87 -12.80
N PHE A 25 -10.05 4.34 -12.47
CA PHE A 25 -9.73 5.78 -12.51
C PHE A 25 -9.73 6.30 -13.94
N HIS A 26 -9.20 5.52 -14.89
CA HIS A 26 -9.24 5.85 -16.32
C HIS A 26 -10.68 5.93 -16.84
N GLU A 27 -11.53 4.95 -16.53
CA GLU A 27 -12.96 4.94 -16.89
C GLU A 27 -13.71 6.18 -16.37
N LEU A 28 -13.41 6.61 -15.14
CA LEU A 28 -14.02 7.79 -14.52
C LEU A 28 -13.37 9.12 -14.95
N GLY A 29 -12.36 9.08 -15.81
CA GLY A 29 -11.63 10.28 -16.26
C GLY A 29 -10.81 10.98 -15.17
N ILE A 30 -10.50 10.29 -14.07
CA ILE A 30 -9.72 10.84 -12.96
C ILE A 30 -8.24 10.88 -13.35
N LYS A 31 -7.70 12.07 -13.59
CA LYS A 31 -6.30 12.27 -14.03
C LYS A 31 -5.33 12.63 -12.90
N ASN A 32 -5.81 13.27 -11.84
CA ASN A 32 -4.98 13.79 -10.74
C ASN A 32 -5.66 13.54 -9.40
N ILE A 33 -4.88 13.20 -8.37
CA ILE A 33 -5.34 13.01 -7.00
C ILE A 33 -4.49 13.90 -6.08
N ARG A 34 -5.15 14.63 -5.18
CA ARG A 34 -4.48 15.39 -4.12
C ARG A 34 -4.56 14.62 -2.80
N HIS A 35 -3.43 14.03 -2.42
CA HIS A 35 -3.26 13.17 -1.24
C HIS A 35 -4.08 11.86 -1.30
N ALA A 36 -3.42 10.76 -0.99
CA ALA A 36 -4.06 9.46 -0.80
C ALA A 36 -3.44 8.79 0.43
N SER A 37 -4.28 8.13 1.23
CA SER A 37 -3.85 7.38 2.40
C SER A 37 -4.38 5.98 2.27
N LEU A 38 -3.53 5.00 2.52
CA LEU A 38 -3.89 3.60 2.52
C LEU A 38 -3.77 3.06 3.95
N TYR A 39 -4.84 2.43 4.42
CA TYR A 39 -4.91 1.81 5.73
C TYR A 39 -5.29 0.35 5.54
N TYR A 40 -4.54 -0.55 6.15
CA TYR A 40 -4.79 -1.99 6.14
C TYR A 40 -4.32 -2.60 7.45
N GLN A 41 -4.92 -3.73 7.80
CA GLN A 41 -4.51 -4.56 8.93
C GLN A 41 -3.79 -5.78 8.36
N PRO A 42 -2.47 -5.92 8.58
CA PRO A 42 -1.79 -7.16 8.27
C PRO A 42 -2.41 -8.31 9.08
N VAL A 43 -2.55 -9.46 8.44
CA VAL A 43 -3.02 -10.71 9.05
C VAL A 43 -2.08 -11.85 8.67
N ASP A 44 -2.11 -12.95 9.41
CA ASP A 44 -1.43 -14.19 9.03
C ASP A 44 -2.27 -15.04 8.06
N GLU A 45 -1.82 -16.27 7.78
CA GLU A 45 -2.49 -17.21 6.87
C GLU A 45 -3.87 -17.70 7.36
N PHE A 46 -4.16 -17.54 8.66
CA PHE A 46 -5.44 -17.90 9.27
C PHE A 46 -6.38 -16.70 9.40
N GLY A 47 -5.89 -15.49 9.11
CA GLY A 47 -6.64 -14.24 9.23
C GLY A 47 -6.49 -13.56 10.59
N ASP A 48 -5.60 -14.04 11.44
CA ASP A 48 -5.36 -13.43 12.74
C ASP A 48 -4.51 -12.16 12.60
N PRO A 49 -4.85 -11.06 13.30
CA PRO A 49 -4.13 -9.79 13.17
C PRO A 49 -2.65 -9.91 13.58
N VAL A 50 -1.77 -9.38 12.73
CA VAL A 50 -0.33 -9.29 13.03
C VAL A 50 0.15 -7.84 13.06
N THR A 51 1.13 -7.57 13.92
CA THR A 51 1.80 -6.27 14.01
C THR A 51 3.21 -6.38 13.44
N PRO A 52 3.48 -5.79 12.27
CA PRO A 52 4.84 -5.72 11.74
C PRO A 52 5.76 -4.94 12.70
N ARG A 53 6.99 -5.41 12.85
CA ARG A 53 7.99 -4.78 13.72
C ARG A 53 9.28 -4.52 12.96
N HIS A 54 9.96 -3.44 13.33
CA HIS A 54 11.33 -3.16 12.94
C HIS A 54 12.29 -4.20 13.56
N ARG A 55 13.52 -4.28 13.02
CA ARG A 55 14.54 -5.23 13.52
C ARG A 55 14.89 -5.02 15.00
N ASN A 56 14.70 -3.81 15.52
CA ASN A 56 14.90 -3.47 16.93
C ASN A 56 13.70 -3.86 17.84
N GLY A 57 12.63 -4.42 17.26
CA GLY A 57 11.43 -4.85 17.98
C GLY A 57 10.31 -3.82 18.06
N ASP A 58 10.54 -2.58 17.62
CA ASP A 58 9.52 -1.52 17.65
C ASP A 58 8.41 -1.80 16.62
N PRO A 59 7.13 -1.55 16.96
CA PRO A 59 6.03 -1.71 16.00
C PRO A 59 6.14 -0.70 14.86
N ILE A 60 5.81 -1.15 13.65
CA ILE A 60 5.68 -0.29 12.48
C ILE A 60 4.26 0.29 12.48
N ASP A 61 4.13 1.58 12.83
CA ASP A 61 2.85 2.31 12.81
C ASP A 61 2.48 2.82 11.41
N GLY A 62 3.46 2.88 10.51
CA GLY A 62 3.28 3.25 9.12
C GLY A 62 4.50 3.95 8.54
N TRP A 63 4.39 4.36 7.29
CA TRP A 63 5.43 5.13 6.60
C TRP A 63 4.80 6.16 5.67
N LYS A 64 5.53 7.25 5.42
CA LYS A 64 5.14 8.27 4.46
C LYS A 64 6.00 8.12 3.22
N ASN A 65 5.36 7.93 2.07
CA ASN A 65 6.04 7.98 0.78
C ASN A 65 5.82 9.36 0.13
N LYS A 66 6.89 9.98 -0.37
CA LYS A 66 6.88 11.34 -0.96
C LYS A 66 6.75 11.34 -2.49
N GLY A 67 6.67 10.20 -3.15
CA GLY A 67 6.55 10.15 -4.61
C GLY A 67 6.87 8.77 -5.17
N PRO A 68 7.01 8.63 -6.50
CA PRO A 68 7.47 7.38 -7.09
C PRO A 68 8.78 6.96 -6.44
N TYR A 69 9.01 5.64 -6.39
CA TYR A 69 10.19 5.02 -5.83
C TYR A 69 11.45 5.82 -6.17
N LYS A 70 12.07 6.43 -5.16
CA LYS A 70 13.46 6.85 -5.27
C LYS A 70 14.29 5.63 -4.98
N SER A 71 15.09 5.20 -5.95
CA SER A 71 15.99 4.09 -5.76
C SER A 71 16.88 4.35 -4.55
N ALA A 72 17.08 3.35 -3.70
CA ALA A 72 18.10 3.43 -2.66
C ALA A 72 19.48 3.79 -3.26
N ALA A 73 19.75 3.38 -4.51
CA ALA A 73 20.95 3.79 -5.25
C ALA A 73 21.05 5.31 -5.45
N THR A 74 19.92 6.00 -5.62
CA THR A 74 19.87 7.48 -5.71
C THR A 74 20.33 8.14 -4.40
N ASP A 75 20.09 7.51 -3.25
CA ASP A 75 20.56 7.99 -1.95
C ASP A 75 22.05 7.66 -1.71
N PHE A 76 22.58 6.62 -2.36
CA PHE A 76 24.01 6.27 -2.34
C PHE A 76 24.84 6.90 -3.48
N GLY A 77 24.23 7.68 -4.38
CA GLY A 77 24.90 8.30 -5.52
C GLY A 77 25.45 7.30 -6.55
N LEU A 78 24.84 6.11 -6.66
CA LEU A 78 25.19 5.04 -7.60
C LEU A 78 24.26 5.02 -8.81
#